data_AF-A0A1I7RVL4-F1
#
_entry.id   AF-A0A1I7RVL4-F1
#
_cell.length_a   1.000
_cell.length_b   1.000
_cell.length_c   1.000
_cell.angle_alpha   90.00
_cell.angle_beta   90.00
_cell.angle_gamma   90.00
#
_symmetry.space_group_name_H-M   'P 1'
#
loop_
_entity.id
_entity.type
_entity.pdbx_description
1 polymer ?
#
loop_
_entity_poly.entity_id
_entity_poly.type
_entity_poly.pdbx_seq_one_letter_code
_entity_poly.pdbx_strand_id
1 'polypeptide(L)'
;MEDSANFPGVPLPQFEGRLFIYVDYTSQYSKYAGFGIFFGFFAAEIISIGCVYLILRQLEAKKASFSKATYKLHRQLTIALGVQLSTPFLFIIAPVTYGIIATYIKHETNTVVGRLFMVYIDLYGASNSIITLYFVKPYRLFIISKFKEVVKLISCGKYGNVPETIAVLAPESTVISSLA
;
A
#
# COMPACT_ATOMS: atom_id res chain seq x y z
N MET A 1 8.55 -28.62 -30.91
CA MET A 1 10.00 -28.78 -30.78
C MET A 1 10.59 -27.45 -31.16
N GLU A 2 10.77 -26.58 -30.17
CA GLU A 2 11.36 -25.24 -30.34
C GLU A 2 12.87 -25.40 -30.52
N ASP A 3 13.38 -24.93 -31.65
CA ASP A 3 14.80 -24.80 -31.91
C ASP A 3 15.40 -23.79 -30.94
N SER A 4 16.05 -24.29 -29.89
CA SER A 4 16.90 -23.51 -29.00
C SER A 4 18.11 -23.03 -29.80
N ALA A 5 18.09 -21.76 -30.21
CA ALA A 5 19.23 -21.10 -30.83
C ALA A 5 20.46 -21.20 -29.91
N ASN A 6 21.38 -22.10 -30.28
CA ASN A 6 22.62 -22.36 -29.58
C ASN A 6 23.65 -21.35 -30.11
N PHE A 7 24.09 -20.41 -29.26
CA PHE A 7 25.11 -19.42 -29.61
C PHE A 7 26.47 -19.86 -29.05
N PRO A 8 27.25 -20.69 -29.77
CA PRO A 8 28.53 -21.18 -29.27
C PRO A 8 29.53 -20.03 -29.16
N GLY A 9 30.07 -19.82 -27.96
CA GLY A 9 31.20 -18.91 -27.72
C GLY A 9 30.85 -17.49 -27.31
N VAL A 10 29.58 -17.14 -27.14
CA VAL A 10 29.21 -15.91 -26.42
C VAL A 10 29.26 -16.25 -24.93
N PRO A 11 30.20 -15.69 -24.13
CA PRO A 11 30.17 -15.91 -22.69
C PRO A 11 28.79 -15.44 -22.20
N LEU A 12 28.03 -16.35 -21.58
CA LEU A 12 26.77 -16.00 -20.93
C LEU A 12 27.06 -14.79 -20.03
N PRO A 13 26.26 -13.71 -20.10
CA PRO A 13 26.47 -12.58 -19.22
C PRO A 13 26.49 -13.11 -17.79
N GLN A 14 27.57 -12.86 -17.05
CA GLN A 14 27.64 -13.26 -15.64
C GLN A 14 26.53 -12.52 -14.89
N PHE A 15 25.40 -13.21 -14.67
CA PHE A 15 24.24 -12.71 -13.94
C PHE A 15 24.48 -12.72 -12.42
N GLU A 16 25.58 -13.30 -11.94
CA GLU A 16 25.93 -13.30 -10.53
C GLU A 16 26.21 -11.87 -10.03
N GLY A 17 25.25 -11.31 -9.29
CA GLY A 17 25.38 -10.05 -8.57
C GLY A 17 25.20 -8.78 -9.40
N ARG A 18 24.98 -8.86 -10.71
CA ARG A 18 24.72 -7.69 -11.57
C ARG A 18 23.24 -7.57 -11.92
N LEU A 19 22.61 -6.52 -11.41
CA LEU A 19 21.25 -6.13 -11.77
C LEU A 19 21.27 -5.48 -13.16
N PHE A 20 20.75 -6.17 -14.16
CA PHE A 20 20.57 -5.61 -15.51
C PHE A 20 19.20 -4.94 -15.61
N ILE A 21 19.15 -3.63 -15.40
CA ILE A 21 18.00 -2.83 -15.81
C ILE A 21 18.20 -2.56 -17.31
N TYR A 22 17.65 -3.45 -18.15
CA TYR A 22 17.73 -3.35 -19.61
C TYR A 22 16.74 -2.30 -20.11
N VAL A 23 17.07 -1.03 -19.86
CA VAL A 23 16.35 0.07 -20.49
C VAL A 23 17.36 0.84 -21.32
N ASP A 24 17.47 0.42 -22.58
CA ASP A 24 18.30 1.11 -23.55
C ASP A 24 17.61 2.42 -23.94
N TYR A 25 17.89 3.47 -23.16
CA TYR A 25 17.39 4.82 -23.41
C TYR A 25 18.19 5.59 -24.46
N THR A 26 19.15 4.95 -25.13
CA THR A 26 19.90 5.62 -26.20
C THR A 26 19.03 5.84 -27.44
N SER A 27 18.08 4.92 -27.69
CA SER A 27 17.12 5.01 -28.79
C SER A 27 16.05 6.07 -28.55
N GLN A 28 15.67 6.78 -29.62
CA GLN A 28 14.60 7.80 -29.57
C GLN A 28 13.26 7.20 -29.11
N TYR A 29 12.96 5.96 -29.49
CA TYR A 29 11.73 5.27 -29.11
C TYR A 29 11.59 5.09 -27.59
N SER A 30 12.68 4.73 -26.91
CA SER A 30 12.70 4.53 -25.45
C SER A 30 12.46 5.85 -24.69
N LYS A 31 12.90 6.98 -25.25
CA LYS A 31 12.65 8.31 -24.65
C LYS A 31 11.17 8.70 -24.76
N TYR A 32 10.56 8.50 -25.93
CA TYR A 32 9.13 8.73 -26.10
C TYR A 32 8.29 7.79 -25.22
N ALA A 33 8.69 6.53 -25.10
CA ALA A 33 8.06 5.58 -24.19
C ALA A 33 8.16 6.03 -22.72
N GLY A 34 9.35 6.49 -22.28
CA GLY A 34 9.55 7.02 -20.92
C GLY A 34 8.65 8.21 -20.61
N PHE A 35 8.53 9.16 -21.55
CA PHE A 35 7.57 10.27 -21.40
C PHE A 35 6.12 9.79 -21.39
N GLY A 36 5.75 8.88 -22.28
CA GLY A 36 4.39 8.32 -22.33
C GLY A 36 4.01 7.64 -21.01
N ILE A 37 4.93 6.87 -20.42
CA ILE A 37 4.74 6.24 -19.11
C ILE A 37 4.58 7.30 -18.03
N PHE A 38 5.43 8.34 -18.02
CA PHE A 38 5.36 9.41 -17.02
C PHE A 38 4.02 10.15 -17.06
N PHE A 39 3.62 10.68 -18.23
CA PHE A 39 2.36 11.39 -18.38
C PHE A 39 1.14 10.48 -18.19
N GLY A 40 1.21 9.24 -18.69
CA GLY A 40 0.17 8.24 -18.50
C GLY A 40 -0.05 7.91 -17.03
N PHE A 41 1.04 7.81 -16.25
CA PHE A 41 0.98 7.60 -14.82
C PHE A 41 0.28 8.76 -14.10
N PHE A 42 0.68 10.01 -14.38
CA PHE A 42 0.01 11.19 -13.82
C PHE A 42 -1.48 11.26 -14.19
N ALA A 43 -1.83 10.96 -15.44
CA ALA A 43 -3.21 10.95 -15.89
C ALA A 43 -4.03 9.86 -15.16
N ALA A 44 -3.49 8.65 -15.05
CA ALA A 44 -4.13 7.54 -14.33
C ALA A 44 -4.37 7.90 -12.86
N GLU A 45 -3.43 8.57 -12.22
CA GLU A 45 -3.56 9.01 -10.84
C GLU A 45 -4.64 10.07 -10.64
N ILE A 46 -4.68 11.09 -11.50
CA ILE A 46 -5.73 12.13 -11.46
C ILE A 46 -7.11 11.50 -11.64
N ILE A 47 -7.25 10.57 -12.60
CA ILE A 47 -8.50 9.84 -12.84
C ILE A 47 -8.88 9.01 -11.59
N SER A 48 -7.91 8.34 -10.97
CA SER A 48 -8.13 7.49 -9.80
C SER A 48 -8.60 8.29 -8.59
N ILE A 49 -7.98 9.44 -8.31
CA ILE A 49 -8.41 10.36 -7.24
C ILE A 49 -9.82 10.89 -7.53
N GLY A 50 -10.10 11.25 -8.80
CA GLY A 50 -11.44 11.65 -9.22
C GLY A 50 -12.49 10.55 -8.99
N CYS A 51 -12.15 9.31 -9.29
CA CYS A 51 -13.02 8.15 -9.04
C CYS A 51 -13.33 7.98 -7.54
N VAL A 52 -12.31 8.08 -6.68
CA VAL A 52 -12.50 8.02 -5.22
C VAL A 52 -13.45 9.12 -4.74
N TYR A 53 -13.27 10.35 -5.22
CA TYR A 53 -14.16 11.46 -4.89
C TYR A 53 -15.61 11.19 -5.33
N LEU A 54 -15.81 10.70 -6.55
CA LEU A 54 -17.14 10.32 -7.05
C LEU A 54 -17.78 9.21 -6.22
N ILE A 55 -17.01 8.19 -5.82
CA ILE A 55 -17.49 7.10 -4.96
C ILE A 55 -17.91 7.65 -3.59
N LEU A 56 -17.11 8.53 -2.97
CA LEU A 56 -17.47 9.16 -1.69
C LEU A 56 -18.76 9.98 -1.82
N ARG A 57 -18.91 10.74 -2.90
CA ARG A 57 -20.14 11.51 -3.16
C ARG A 57 -21.35 10.61 -3.35
N GLN A 58 -21.22 9.51 -4.08
CA GLN A 58 -22.30 8.53 -4.25
C GLN A 58 -22.65 7.82 -2.93
N LEU A 59 -21.64 7.54 -2.10
CA LEU A 59 -21.83 6.96 -0.78
C LEU A 59 -22.65 7.91 0.12
N GLU A 60 -22.37 9.21 0.08
CA GLU A 60 -23.15 10.22 0.80
C GLU A 60 -24.58 10.34 0.29
N ALA A 61 -24.78 10.35 -1.03
CA ALA A 61 -26.11 10.38 -1.64
C ALA A 61 -26.95 9.16 -1.25
N LYS A 62 -26.34 7.99 -1.12
CA LYS A 62 -27.01 6.73 -0.73
C LYS A 62 -26.99 6.46 0.78
N LYS A 63 -26.55 7.40 1.61
CA LYS A 63 -26.43 7.23 3.07
C LYS A 63 -27.71 6.72 3.74
N ALA A 64 -28.88 7.17 3.27
CA ALA A 64 -30.18 6.74 3.80
C ALA A 64 -30.54 5.28 3.48
N SER A 65 -29.95 4.72 2.41
CA SER A 65 -30.20 3.34 1.97
C SER A 65 -29.31 2.30 2.69
N PHE A 66 -28.27 2.75 3.41
CA PHE A 66 -27.31 1.86 4.07
C PHE A 66 -27.52 1.84 5.58
N SER A 67 -27.24 0.68 6.18
CA SER A 67 -27.07 0.61 7.64
C SER A 67 -25.89 1.48 8.08
N LYS A 68 -25.95 2.04 9.29
CA LYS A 68 -24.85 2.85 9.87
C LYS A 68 -23.50 2.11 9.87
N ALA A 69 -23.52 0.79 10.09
CA ALA A 69 -22.32 -0.04 10.11
C ALA A 69 -21.72 -0.21 8.70
N THR A 70 -22.56 -0.54 7.71
CA THR A 70 -22.14 -0.73 6.32
C THR A 70 -21.59 0.57 5.72
N TYR A 71 -22.29 1.69 5.94
CA TYR A 71 -21.83 3.01 5.48
C TYR A 71 -20.45 3.37 6.04
N LYS A 72 -20.24 3.17 7.36
CA LYS A 72 -18.95 3.46 8.01
C LYS A 72 -17.83 2.60 7.43
N LEU A 73 -18.09 1.32 7.18
CA LEU A 73 -17.11 0.41 6.60
C LEU A 73 -16.74 0.81 5.17
N HIS A 74 -17.72 1.07 4.30
CA HIS A 74 -17.47 1.52 2.92
C HIS A 74 -16.70 2.84 2.91
N ARG A 75 -17.09 3.81 3.73
CA ARG A 75 -16.37 5.09 3.82
C ARG A 75 -14.91 4.90 4.22
N GLN A 76 -14.65 4.05 5.21
CA GLN A 76 -13.28 3.74 5.63
C GLN A 76 -12.47 3.05 4.52
N LEU A 77 -13.07 2.10 3.82
CA LEU A 77 -12.43 1.42 2.69
C LEU A 77 -12.11 2.38 1.55
N THR A 78 -13.05 3.24 1.17
CA THR A 78 -12.85 4.22 0.09
C THR A 78 -11.78 5.25 0.45
N ILE A 79 -11.72 5.70 1.71
CA ILE A 79 -10.65 6.58 2.18
C ILE A 79 -9.29 5.85 2.15
N ALA A 80 -9.23 4.60 2.62
CA ALA A 80 -8.00 3.81 2.58
C ALA A 80 -7.50 3.63 1.14
N LEU A 81 -8.41 3.32 0.21
CA LEU A 81 -8.12 3.22 -1.22
C LEU A 81 -7.59 4.56 -1.77
N GLY A 82 -8.19 5.69 -1.39
CA GLY A 82 -7.70 7.01 -1.77
C GLY A 82 -6.27 7.28 -1.31
N VAL A 83 -5.90 6.87 -0.10
CA VAL A 83 -4.52 7.01 0.43
C VAL A 83 -3.56 6.03 -0.27
N GLN A 84 -4.02 4.83 -0.63
CA GLN A 84 -3.20 3.90 -1.41
C GLN A 84 -2.90 4.43 -2.79
N LEU A 85 -3.88 5.05 -3.44
CA LEU A 85 -3.71 5.68 -4.75
C LEU A 85 -2.76 6.88 -4.68
N SER A 86 -2.59 7.56 -3.54
CA SER A 86 -1.55 8.59 -3.44
C SER A 86 -0.14 8.04 -3.18
N THR A 87 0.00 6.76 -2.84
CA THR A 87 1.28 6.15 -2.45
C THR A 87 2.28 6.03 -3.61
N PRO A 88 1.89 5.71 -4.86
CA PRO A 88 2.79 5.72 -6.01
C PRO A 88 3.46 7.06 -6.30
N PHE A 89 2.83 8.19 -5.96
CA PHE A 89 3.48 9.51 -6.08
C PHE A 89 4.79 9.58 -5.28
N LEU A 90 4.83 8.89 -4.13
CA LEU A 90 6.00 8.90 -3.25
C LEU A 90 7.05 7.87 -3.69
N PHE A 91 6.62 6.67 -4.04
CA PHE A 91 7.53 5.54 -4.22
C PHE A 91 7.87 5.22 -5.69
N ILE A 92 7.01 5.58 -6.64
CA ILE A 92 7.17 5.23 -8.06
C ILE A 92 7.56 6.45 -8.90
N ILE A 93 6.96 7.61 -8.67
CA ILE A 93 7.27 8.81 -9.48
C ILE A 93 8.72 9.26 -9.25
N ALA A 94 9.20 9.26 -8.01
CA ALA A 94 10.57 9.67 -7.68
C ALA A 94 11.66 8.89 -8.47
N PRO A 95 11.70 7.54 -8.45
CA PRO A 95 12.70 6.78 -9.22
C PRO A 95 12.50 6.93 -10.73
N VAL A 96 11.25 7.02 -11.22
CA VAL A 96 10.97 7.21 -12.65
C VAL A 96 11.46 8.58 -13.15
N THR A 97 11.19 9.66 -12.40
CA THR A 97 11.67 11.00 -12.74
C THR A 97 13.20 11.05 -12.74
N TYR A 98 13.85 10.46 -11.75
CA TYR A 98 15.31 10.39 -11.75
C TYR A 98 15.83 9.61 -12.97
N GLY A 99 15.23 8.46 -13.31
CA GLY A 99 15.64 7.66 -14.47
C GLY A 99 15.56 8.45 -15.78
N ILE A 100 14.51 9.26 -15.95
CA ILE A 100 14.35 10.16 -17.10
C ILE A 100 15.44 11.25 -17.09
N ILE A 101 15.65 11.94 -15.96
CA ILE A 101 16.65 13.02 -15.86
C ILE A 101 18.07 12.50 -16.11
N ALA A 102 18.45 11.39 -15.47
CA ALA A 102 19.76 10.78 -15.62
C ALA A 102 20.05 10.40 -17.09
N THR A 103 19.02 9.90 -17.78
CA THR A 103 19.07 9.62 -19.23
C THR A 103 19.31 10.89 -20.05
N TYR A 104 18.61 11.99 -19.76
CA TYR A 104 18.76 13.25 -20.49
C TYR A 104 20.16 13.86 -20.37
N ILE A 105 20.77 13.74 -19.18
CA ILE A 105 22.09 14.28 -18.87
C ILE A 105 23.21 13.33 -19.31
N LYS A 106 22.89 12.14 -19.88
CA LYS A 106 23.84 11.05 -20.16
C LYS A 106 24.68 10.68 -18.94
N HIS A 107 24.09 10.77 -17.76
CA HIS A 107 24.76 10.41 -16.53
C HIS A 107 24.76 8.88 -16.39
N GLU A 108 25.93 8.27 -16.26
CA GLU A 108 26.01 6.83 -16.02
C GLU A 108 25.32 6.50 -14.69
N THR A 109 24.29 5.67 -14.75
CA THR A 109 23.58 5.23 -13.55
C THR A 109 24.37 4.11 -12.89
N ASN A 110 24.85 4.37 -11.68
CA ASN A 110 25.57 3.36 -10.92
C ASN A 110 24.61 2.22 -10.52
N THR A 111 25.12 0.99 -10.52
CA THR A 111 24.42 -0.22 -10.05
C THR A 111 23.74 -0.07 -8.68
N VAL A 112 24.31 0.75 -7.78
CA VAL A 112 23.72 1.05 -6.47
C VAL A 112 22.38 1.81 -6.60
N VAL A 113 22.29 2.78 -7.52
CA VAL A 113 21.08 3.57 -7.75
C VAL A 113 19.95 2.68 -8.30
N GLY A 114 20.28 1.78 -9.24
CA GLY A 114 19.32 0.81 -9.76
C GLY A 114 18.78 -0.14 -8.67
N ARG A 115 19.64 -0.60 -7.75
CA ARG A 115 19.21 -1.41 -6.60
C ARG A 115 18.28 -0.64 -5.66
N LEU A 116 18.57 0.64 -5.40
CA LEU A 116 17.70 1.49 -4.59
C LEU A 116 16.31 1.64 -5.24
N PHE A 117 16.24 1.76 -6.57
CA PHE A 117 14.95 1.82 -7.27
C PHE A 117 14.11 0.57 -7.09
N MET A 118 14.72 -0.61 -7.16
CA MET A 118 14.03 -1.87 -6.88
C MET A 118 13.48 -1.88 -5.46
N VAL A 119 14.28 -1.49 -4.46
CA VAL A 119 13.83 -1.41 -3.05
C VAL A 119 12.68 -0.41 -2.87
N TYR A 120 12.70 0.73 -3.56
CA TYR A 120 11.59 1.70 -3.53
C TYR A 120 10.30 1.12 -4.10
N ILE A 121 10.39 0.37 -5.20
CA ILE A 121 9.24 -0.31 -5.83
C ILE A 121 8.73 -1.45 -4.93
N ASP A 122 9.61 -2.19 -4.27
CA ASP A 122 9.21 -3.23 -3.32
C ASP A 122 8.52 -2.63 -2.09
N LEU A 123 9.03 -1.50 -1.59
CA LEU A 123 8.44 -0.77 -0.46
C LEU A 123 7.04 -0.24 -0.78
N TYR A 124 6.78 0.15 -2.03
CA TYR A 124 5.43 0.56 -2.45
C TYR A 124 4.37 -0.51 -2.13
N GLY A 125 4.64 -1.78 -2.46
CA GLY A 125 3.72 -2.89 -2.18
C GLY A 125 3.53 -3.12 -0.67
N ALA A 126 4.61 -3.02 0.10
CA ALA A 126 4.56 -3.12 1.56
C ALA A 126 3.75 -1.97 2.19
N SER A 127 3.97 -0.73 1.74
CA SER A 127 3.25 0.46 2.20
C SER A 127 1.75 0.35 1.96
N ASN A 128 1.30 -0.09 0.79
CA ASN A 128 -0.12 -0.29 0.50
C ASN A 128 -0.79 -1.29 1.47
N SER A 129 -0.07 -2.37 1.79
CA SER A 129 -0.53 -3.38 2.75
C SER A 129 -0.66 -2.78 4.16
N ILE A 130 0.35 -2.01 4.60
CA ILE A 130 0.34 -1.32 5.89
C ILE A 130 -0.81 -0.31 5.98
N ILE A 131 -1.04 0.49 4.93
CA ILE A 131 -2.15 1.45 4.86
C ILE A 131 -3.49 0.74 5.02
N THR A 132 -3.71 -0.39 4.33
CA THR A 132 -4.94 -1.19 4.48
C THR A 132 -5.15 -1.61 5.93
N LEU A 133 -4.11 -2.16 6.55
CA LEU A 133 -4.16 -2.66 7.91
C LEU A 133 -4.43 -1.57 8.94
N TYR A 134 -3.89 -0.37 8.71
CA TYR A 134 -4.05 0.75 9.63
C TYR A 134 -5.44 1.41 9.55
N PHE A 135 -5.92 1.67 8.33
CA PHE A 135 -7.15 2.43 8.10
C PHE A 135 -8.43 1.59 8.21
N VAL A 136 -8.37 0.31 7.85
CA VAL A 136 -9.58 -0.53 7.80
C VAL A 136 -9.78 -1.24 9.15
N LYS A 137 -10.66 -0.68 9.98
CA LYS A 137 -10.94 -1.11 11.36
C LYS A 137 -11.06 -2.64 11.56
N PRO A 138 -11.84 -3.41 10.78
CA PRO A 138 -11.95 -4.85 10.98
C PRO A 138 -10.62 -5.59 10.79
N TYR A 139 -9.78 -5.16 9.85
CA TYR A 139 -8.46 -5.76 9.63
C TYR A 139 -7.52 -5.49 10.81
N ARG A 140 -7.51 -4.26 11.33
CA ARG A 140 -6.69 -3.94 12.51
C ARG A 140 -7.06 -4.76 13.73
N LEU A 141 -8.37 -4.91 13.99
CA LEU A 141 -8.86 -5.72 15.11
C LEU A 141 -8.51 -7.20 14.94
N PHE A 142 -8.60 -7.72 13.71
CA PHE A 142 -8.23 -9.09 13.40
C PHE A 142 -6.73 -9.34 13.62
N ILE A 143 -5.85 -8.45 13.15
CA ILE A 143 -4.41 -8.58 13.37
C ILE A 143 -4.06 -8.50 14.85
N ILE A 144 -4.62 -7.54 15.60
CA ILE A 144 -4.35 -7.43 17.04
C ILE A 144 -4.79 -8.70 17.78
N SER A 145 -5.95 -9.25 17.43
CA SER A 145 -6.45 -10.51 18.01
C SER A 145 -5.49 -11.67 17.71
N LYS A 146 -5.10 -11.86 16.45
CA LYS A 146 -4.15 -12.92 16.06
C LYS A 146 -2.77 -12.71 16.66
N PHE A 147 -2.29 -11.48 16.73
CA PHE A 147 -1.00 -11.15 17.33
C PHE A 147 -1.01 -11.44 18.83
N LYS A 148 -2.10 -11.14 19.55
CA LYS A 148 -2.26 -11.52 20.96
C LYS A 148 -2.23 -13.03 21.15
N GLU A 149 -2.90 -13.81 20.28
CA GLU A 149 -2.86 -15.27 20.34
C GLU A 149 -1.46 -15.83 20.05
N VAL A 150 -0.76 -15.27 19.06
CA VAL A 150 0.63 -15.64 18.74
C VAL A 150 1.58 -15.28 19.89
N VAL A 151 1.45 -14.08 20.47
CA VAL A 151 2.22 -13.67 21.64
C VAL A 151 1.91 -14.57 22.84
N LYS A 152 0.66 -14.96 23.05
CA LYS A 152 0.25 -15.88 24.12
C LYS A 152 0.86 -17.28 23.93
N LEU A 153 0.91 -17.77 22.69
CA LEU A 153 1.56 -19.03 22.31
C LEU A 153 3.08 -18.97 22.54
N ILE A 154 3.74 -17.91 22.05
CA ILE A 154 5.20 -17.73 22.20
C ILE A 154 5.58 -17.46 23.66
N SER A 155 4.74 -16.74 24.41
CA SER A 155 4.96 -16.39 25.83
C SER A 155 4.57 -17.51 26.79
N CYS A 156 4.09 -18.67 26.29
CA CYS A 156 3.70 -19.83 27.11
C CYS A 156 2.80 -19.41 28.32
N GLY A 157 1.85 -18.50 28.09
CA GLY A 157 0.88 -18.06 29.11
C GLY A 157 1.37 -17.07 30.17
N LYS A 158 2.58 -16.48 30.07
CA LYS A 158 3.07 -15.52 31.11
C LYS A 158 2.48 -14.10 31.02
N TYR A 159 2.14 -13.61 29.82
CA TYR A 159 1.57 -12.26 29.63
C TYR A 159 0.12 -12.34 29.13
N GLY A 160 -0.84 -12.14 30.04
CA GLY A 160 -2.28 -12.16 29.72
C GLY A 160 -3.21 -12.24 30.93
N ASN A 161 -2.70 -12.55 32.12
CA ASN A 161 -3.45 -12.46 33.38
C ASN A 161 -3.47 -11.01 33.90
N VAL A 162 -4.17 -10.13 33.18
CA VAL A 162 -4.79 -8.99 33.86
C VAL A 162 -6.27 -9.31 33.88
N PRO A 163 -6.85 -9.73 35.02
CA PRO A 163 -8.28 -9.95 35.09
C PRO A 163 -8.97 -8.65 34.70
N GLU A 164 -9.84 -8.76 33.71
CA GLU A 164 -10.77 -7.72 33.33
C GLU A 164 -11.59 -7.39 34.59
N THR A 165 -11.25 -6.27 35.24
CA THR A 165 -12.03 -5.77 36.37
C THR A 165 -13.39 -5.39 35.80
N ILE A 166 -14.34 -6.31 35.88
CA ILE A 166 -15.75 -6.03 35.66
C ILE A 166 -16.12 -5.03 36.75
N ALA A 167 -16.02 -3.74 36.42
CA ALA A 167 -16.62 -2.69 37.21
C ALA A 167 -18.12 -2.87 37.05
N VAL A 168 -18.69 -3.71 37.91
CA VAL A 168 -20.14 -3.77 38.16
C VAL A 168 -20.47 -2.38 38.68
N LEU A 169 -21.00 -1.53 37.80
CA LEU A 169 -21.66 -0.31 38.22
C LEU A 169 -22.81 -0.77 39.12
N ALA A 170 -22.69 -0.51 40.42
CA ALA A 170 -23.77 -0.74 41.36
C ALA A 170 -25.01 -0.01 40.81
N PRO A 171 -26.18 -0.68 40.73
CA PRO A 171 -27.40 0.04 40.43
C PRO A 171 -27.59 1.03 41.57
N GLU A 172 -27.46 2.33 41.30
CA GLU A 172 -27.91 3.33 42.24
C GLU A 172 -29.37 3.04 42.52
N SER A 173 -29.59 2.62 43.76
CA SER A 173 -30.86 2.33 44.36
C SER A 173 -31.81 3.48 44.04
N THR A 174 -32.84 3.12 43.29
CA THR A 174 -34.18 3.69 43.33
C THR A 174 -34.48 4.33 44.68
N VAL A 175 -34.24 5.63 44.82
CA VAL A 175 -34.86 6.46 45.87
C VAL A 175 -36.30 6.69 45.41
N ILE A 176 -37.13 5.66 45.57
CA ILE A 176 -38.58 5.84 45.64
C ILE A 176 -38.87 6.54 46.97
N SER A 177 -39.54 7.69 46.86
CA SER A 177 -40.62 8.12 47.75
C SER A 177 -40.39 7.94 49.25
N SER A 178 -39.93 8.99 49.93
CA SER A 178 -40.40 9.32 51.29
C SER A 178 -39.90 10.70 51.74
N LEU A 179 -40.49 11.75 51.18
CA LEU A 179 -40.69 13.07 51.79
C LEU A 179 -41.92 13.63 51.02
N ALA A 180 -43.13 13.41 51.52
CA ALA A 180 -43.78 14.20 52.58
C ALA A 180 -43.89 15.67 52.17
#